data_AF-A0A6L2Q7R9-F1
#
_entry.id   AF-A0A6L2Q7R9-F1
#
_cell.length_a   1.000
_cell.length_b   1.000
_cell.length_c   1.000
_cell.angle_alpha   90.00
_cell.angle_beta   90.00
_cell.angle_gamma   90.00
#
_symmetry.space_group_name_H-M   'P 1'
#
loop_
_entity.id
_entity.type
_entity.pdbx_description
1 polymer ?
#
loop_
_entity_poly.entity_id
_entity_poly.type
_entity_poly.pdbx_seq_one_letter_code
_entity_poly.pdbx_strand_id
1 'polypeptide(L)'
;ISQSNAWTVALQDVQRNLTGFYKCEVSADAPFFHTEIKSGLMIVVDLPEGDPSLFAEKQKYSLGEKIRANCSSRPSYPAANLTWFVNGLQGSTSCGNRSLAFVQVRCWEGKYSGGSKLKELL
;
A
#
# COMPACT_ATOMS: atom_id res chain seq x y z
N ILE A 1 -4.53 4.47 -24.22
CA ILE A 1 -3.20 5.09 -24.09
C ILE A 1 -2.50 4.40 -22.92
N SER A 2 -1.37 3.73 -23.13
CA SER A 2 -0.65 3.01 -22.07
C SER A 2 0.03 4.03 -21.15
N GLN A 3 -0.27 4.01 -19.85
CA GLN A 3 0.38 4.91 -18.87
C GLN A 3 1.78 4.41 -18.44
N SER A 4 2.23 3.29 -18.99
CA SER A 4 3.55 2.71 -18.71
C SER A 4 4.68 3.39 -19.50
N ASN A 5 5.87 3.41 -18.91
CA ASN A 5 7.13 3.88 -19.50
C ASN A 5 8.30 3.06 -18.93
N ALA A 6 9.52 3.34 -19.40
CA ALA A 6 10.76 2.65 -19.02
C ALA A 6 11.01 2.50 -17.50
N TRP A 7 10.40 3.36 -16.67
CA TRP A 7 10.57 3.39 -15.21
C TRP A 7 9.28 3.12 -14.45
N THR A 8 8.15 3.00 -15.11
CA THR A 8 6.85 2.92 -14.46
C THR A 8 5.95 1.98 -15.22
N VAL A 9 5.46 0.95 -14.54
CA VAL A 9 4.47 0.04 -15.11
C VAL A 9 3.12 0.32 -14.46
N ALA A 10 2.14 0.66 -15.28
CA ALA A 10 0.75 0.81 -14.86
C ALA A 10 0.01 -0.52 -15.10
N LEU A 11 -0.41 -1.17 -14.03
CA LEU A 11 -1.24 -2.38 -14.09
C LEU A 11 -2.72 -1.98 -14.07
N GLN A 12 -3.54 -2.65 -14.86
CA GLN A 12 -4.99 -2.46 -14.91
C GLN A 12 -5.70 -3.70 -14.35
N ASP A 13 -6.92 -3.52 -13.85
CA ASP A 13 -7.75 -4.59 -13.28
C ASP A 13 -7.00 -5.40 -12.20
N VAL A 14 -6.37 -4.69 -11.27
CA VAL A 14 -5.52 -5.29 -10.25
C VAL A 14 -6.39 -5.92 -9.16
N GLN A 15 -6.19 -7.22 -8.90
CA GLN A 15 -6.90 -7.98 -7.88
C GLN A 15 -5.97 -8.36 -6.71
N ARG A 16 -6.53 -8.65 -5.54
CA ARG A 16 -5.78 -8.97 -4.32
C ARG A 16 -4.75 -10.10 -4.49
N ASN A 17 -5.05 -11.09 -5.33
CA ASN A 17 -4.17 -12.22 -5.65
C ASN A 17 -2.89 -11.81 -6.40
N LEU A 18 -2.82 -10.59 -6.95
CA LEU A 18 -1.62 -10.03 -7.58
C LEU A 18 -0.65 -9.43 -6.55
N THR A 19 -0.96 -9.50 -5.25
CA THR A 19 0.01 -9.19 -4.19
C THR A 19 1.19 -10.16 -4.28
N GLY A 20 2.41 -9.63 -4.44
CA GLY A 20 3.59 -10.46 -4.63
C GLY A 20 4.86 -9.67 -4.89
N PHE A 21 5.97 -10.39 -5.09
CA PHE A 21 7.24 -9.78 -5.48
C PHE A 21 7.26 -9.54 -6.99
N TYR A 22 7.40 -8.26 -7.36
CA TYR A 22 7.60 -7.84 -8.74
C TYR A 22 9.08 -7.58 -8.96
N LYS A 23 9.55 -7.89 -10.17
CA LYS A 23 10.95 -7.74 -10.55
C LYS A 23 11.07 -6.78 -11.72
N CYS A 24 12.06 -5.89 -11.66
CA CYS A 24 12.52 -5.14 -12.80
C CYS A 24 13.85 -5.76 -13.25
N GLU A 25 13.96 -6.07 -14.52
CA GLU A 25 15.16 -6.58 -15.17
C GLU A 25 15.74 -5.51 -16.10
N VAL A 26 17.06 -5.31 -16.06
CA VAL A 26 17.78 -4.50 -17.03
C VAL A 26 18.91 -5.35 -17.60
N SER A 27 18.94 -5.46 -18.93
CA SER A 27 19.90 -6.31 -19.65
C SER A 27 20.74 -5.48 -20.62
N ALA A 28 22.06 -5.64 -20.56
CA ALA A 28 23.02 -5.05 -21.49
C ALA A 28 23.15 -5.91 -22.78
N ASP A 29 23.28 -5.25 -23.93
CA ASP A 29 23.55 -5.89 -25.22
C ASP A 29 25.07 -6.17 -25.40
N ALA A 30 25.42 -6.85 -26.48
CA ALA A 30 26.80 -7.23 -26.82
C ALA A 30 27.84 -6.10 -26.64
N PRO A 31 29.10 -6.44 -26.28
CA PRO A 31 29.67 -7.79 -26.15
C PRO A 31 29.58 -8.38 -24.74
N PHE A 32 29.22 -7.58 -23.74
CA PHE A 32 29.18 -7.97 -22.33
C PHE A 32 27.71 -8.14 -21.92
N PHE A 33 27.13 -9.29 -22.27
CA PHE A 33 25.77 -9.63 -21.87
C PHE A 33 25.71 -9.76 -20.35
N HIS A 34 25.16 -8.75 -19.68
CA HIS A 34 24.95 -8.72 -18.24
C HIS A 34 23.53 -8.29 -17.92
N THR A 35 22.92 -8.96 -16.95
CA THR A 35 21.53 -8.75 -16.56
C THR A 35 21.49 -8.45 -15.07
N GLU A 36 20.97 -7.28 -14.71
CA GLU A 36 20.69 -6.92 -13.32
C GLU A 36 19.19 -7.04 -13.05
N ILE A 37 18.86 -7.66 -11.91
CA ILE A 37 17.49 -7.87 -11.48
C ILE A 37 17.31 -7.28 -10.08
N LYS A 38 16.26 -6.48 -9.91
CA LYS A 38 15.80 -6.04 -8.60
C LYS A 38 14.37 -6.40 -8.37
N SER A 39 14.05 -6.77 -7.13
CA SER A 39 12.71 -7.15 -6.70
C SER A 39 12.16 -6.23 -5.62
N GLY A 40 10.86 -5.95 -5.66
CA GLY A 40 10.12 -5.26 -4.61
C GLY A 40 8.80 -5.98 -4.31
N LEU A 41 8.37 -5.94 -3.04
CA LEU A 41 7.05 -6.45 -2.64
C LEU A 41 5.98 -5.41 -3.00
N MET A 42 5.01 -5.82 -3.80
CA MET A 42 3.81 -5.06 -4.11
C MET A 42 2.63 -5.67 -3.36
N ILE A 43 1.87 -4.84 -2.64
CA ILE A 43 0.65 -5.26 -1.95
C ILE A 43 -0.52 -4.52 -2.58
N VAL A 44 -1.50 -5.30 -3.04
CA VAL A 44 -2.78 -4.78 -3.50
C VAL A 44 -3.66 -4.56 -2.28
N VAL A 45 -4.18 -3.35 -2.13
CA VAL A 45 -4.93 -2.92 -0.94
C VAL A 45 -6.39 -2.76 -1.30
N ASP A 46 -7.27 -3.40 -0.52
CA ASP A 46 -8.72 -3.22 -0.61
C ASP A 46 -9.16 -2.22 0.46
N LEU A 47 -9.70 -1.09 0.03
CA LEU A 47 -10.18 -0.04 0.92
C LEU A 47 -11.51 -0.44 1.55
N PRO A 48 -11.72 -0.19 2.86
CA PRO A 48 -13.04 -0.35 3.44
C PRO A 48 -14.01 0.65 2.80
N GLU A 49 -15.23 0.18 2.51
CA GLU A 49 -16.27 1.05 1.99
C GLU A 49 -16.74 2.03 3.07
N GLY A 50 -16.44 3.32 2.87
CA GLY A 50 -16.83 4.39 3.76
C GLY A 50 -15.97 4.52 5.02
N ASP A 51 -16.42 5.37 5.92
CA ASP A 51 -15.72 5.70 7.16
C ASP A 51 -16.04 4.71 8.29
N PRO A 52 -15.16 4.55 9.28
CA PRO A 52 -15.44 3.80 10.50
C PRO A 52 -16.68 4.30 11.22
N SER A 53 -17.42 3.39 11.84
CA SER A 53 -18.45 3.72 12.81
C SER A 53 -17.92 3.65 14.24
N LEU A 54 -18.23 4.64 15.06
CA LEU A 54 -17.91 4.69 16.48
C LEU A 54 -19.21 4.71 17.29
N PHE A 55 -19.38 3.73 18.18
CA PHE A 55 -20.54 3.59 19.06
C PHE A 55 -20.09 3.58 20.51
N ALA A 56 -20.51 4.58 21.28
CA ALA A 56 -20.33 4.60 22.73
C ALA A 56 -21.50 3.89 23.42
N GLU A 57 -21.22 3.23 24.54
CA GLU A 57 -22.25 2.55 25.35
C GLU A 57 -23.29 3.55 25.90
N LYS A 58 -22.87 4.80 26.18
CA LYS A 58 -23.72 5.85 26.74
C LYS A 58 -23.58 7.15 25.96
N GLN A 59 -24.64 7.94 25.96
CA GLN A 59 -24.63 9.29 25.39
C GLN A 59 -24.03 10.34 26.33
N LYS A 60 -24.00 10.07 27.65
CA LYS A 60 -23.48 10.97 28.68
C LYS A 60 -22.68 10.16 29.69
N TYR A 61 -21.57 10.73 30.14
CA TYR A 61 -20.66 10.15 31.12
C TYR A 61 -20.40 11.15 32.25
N SER A 62 -20.27 10.65 33.48
CA SER A 62 -19.88 11.46 34.63
C SER A 62 -18.36 11.66 34.67
N LEU A 63 -17.90 12.71 35.36
CA LEU A 63 -16.47 12.93 35.55
C LEU A 63 -15.84 11.73 36.29
N GLY A 64 -14.74 11.21 35.75
CA GLY A 64 -14.06 10.02 36.27
C GLY A 64 -14.64 8.68 35.81
N GLU A 65 -15.74 8.67 35.06
CA GLU A 65 -16.34 7.45 34.51
C GLU A 65 -15.53 6.92 33.32
N LYS A 66 -15.38 5.59 33.24
CA LYS A 66 -14.70 4.94 32.10
C LYS A 66 -15.62 4.91 30.89
N ILE A 67 -15.13 5.44 29.78
CA ILE A 67 -15.82 5.37 28.49
C ILE A 67 -15.55 4.01 27.84
N ARG A 68 -16.63 3.33 27.46
CA ARG A 68 -16.58 2.14 26.62
C ARG A 68 -17.19 2.48 25.27
N ALA A 69 -16.39 2.33 24.23
CA ALA A 69 -16.81 2.52 22.86
C ALA A 69 -16.33 1.36 22.00
N ASN A 70 -17.16 0.98 21.05
CA ASN A 70 -16.83 0.06 19.97
C ASN A 70 -16.63 0.91 18.72
N CYS A 71 -15.49 0.78 18.06
CA CYS A 71 -15.36 1.31 16.71
C CYS A 71 -15.00 0.20 15.75
N SER A 72 -15.62 0.27 14.58
CA SER A 72 -15.63 -0.79 13.60
C SER A 72 -15.57 -0.21 12.21
N SER A 73 -15.08 -1.01 11.29
CA SER A 73 -14.97 -0.68 9.89
C SER A 73 -15.52 -1.77 9.01
N ARG A 74 -15.77 -1.42 7.76
CA ARG A 74 -16.03 -2.41 6.73
C ARG A 74 -14.77 -3.25 6.46
N PRO A 75 -14.91 -4.44 5.88
CA PRO A 75 -13.78 -5.28 5.49
C PRO A 75 -12.75 -4.52 4.64
N SER A 76 -11.48 -4.76 4.89
CA SER A 76 -10.36 -4.18 4.14
C SER A 76 -9.21 -5.17 4.07
N TYR A 77 -8.29 -4.94 3.13
CA TYR A 77 -7.05 -5.71 3.04
C TYR A 77 -5.86 -4.79 2.81
N PRO A 78 -4.77 -4.90 3.59
CA PRO A 78 -4.66 -5.63 4.85
C PRO A 78 -5.67 -5.17 5.92
N ALA A 79 -5.75 -5.91 7.03
CA ALA A 79 -6.58 -5.50 8.14
C ALA A 79 -6.22 -4.07 8.59
N ALA A 80 -7.25 -3.27 8.68
CA ALA A 80 -7.25 -1.87 9.04
C ALA A 80 -6.67 -1.63 10.48
N ASN A 81 -5.95 -0.51 10.77
CA ASN A 81 -5.42 -0.05 12.12
C ASN A 81 -5.93 1.32 12.74
N LEU A 82 -7.05 1.37 13.48
CA LEU A 82 -7.87 2.56 13.84
C LEU A 82 -7.34 3.00 15.16
N THR A 83 -7.57 4.26 15.43
CA THR A 83 -7.42 4.80 16.76
C THR A 83 -8.61 5.72 16.98
N TRP A 84 -9.15 5.72 18.19
CA TRP A 84 -10.19 6.65 18.59
C TRP A 84 -9.66 7.57 19.68
N PHE A 85 -10.19 8.78 19.72
CA PHE A 85 -9.77 9.85 20.62
C PHE A 85 -10.98 10.45 21.32
N VAL A 86 -10.83 10.79 22.60
CA VAL A 86 -11.80 11.58 23.37
C VAL A 86 -11.10 12.82 23.85
N ASN A 87 -11.56 14.00 23.43
CA ASN A 87 -10.96 15.29 23.80
C ASN A 87 -9.43 15.34 23.55
N GLY A 88 -8.97 14.70 22.47
CA GLY A 88 -7.54 14.63 22.11
C GLY A 88 -6.74 13.54 22.83
N LEU A 89 -7.33 12.81 23.79
CA LEU A 89 -6.68 11.67 24.46
C LEU A 89 -7.03 10.36 23.74
N GLN A 90 -6.01 9.58 23.41
CA GLN A 90 -6.18 8.26 22.81
C GLN A 90 -6.88 7.32 23.79
N GLY A 91 -7.92 6.64 23.35
CA GLY A 91 -8.59 5.60 24.14
C GLY A 91 -7.69 4.38 24.35
N SER A 92 -7.94 3.61 25.43
CA SER A 92 -7.07 2.50 25.87
C SER A 92 -7.00 1.29 24.93
N THR A 93 -7.77 1.28 23.85
CA THR A 93 -7.72 0.24 22.81
C THR A 93 -7.70 0.90 21.44
N SER A 94 -6.62 0.63 20.67
CA SER A 94 -6.60 0.88 19.24
C SER A 94 -7.69 0.04 18.57
N CYS A 95 -8.23 0.54 17.48
CA CYS A 95 -9.53 0.18 17.01
C CYS A 95 -9.56 -0.36 15.57
N GLY A 96 -8.48 -0.62 14.84
CA GLY A 96 -8.49 -1.07 13.40
C GLY A 96 -9.09 -0.26 12.15
N ASN A 97 -8.37 0.63 11.36
CA ASN A 97 -8.38 1.40 10.03
C ASN A 97 -7.18 2.38 9.82
N ARG A 98 -6.47 2.52 8.69
CA ARG A 98 -6.90 2.94 7.33
C ARG A 98 -5.62 3.06 6.46
N SER A 99 -5.66 2.82 5.13
CA SER A 99 -4.64 3.31 4.17
C SER A 99 -5.23 3.46 2.78
N LEU A 100 -5.01 4.61 2.10
CA LEU A 100 -5.24 4.80 0.66
C LEU A 100 -4.09 4.15 -0.14
N ALA A 101 -4.35 3.57 -1.32
CA ALA A 101 -3.27 3.25 -2.26
C ALA A 101 -3.69 3.33 -3.73
N PHE A 102 -2.91 4.07 -4.51
CA PHE A 102 -2.70 3.83 -5.92
C PHE A 102 -1.40 3.03 -6.03
N VAL A 103 -1.43 1.86 -6.68
CA VAL A 103 -0.24 1.02 -6.81
C VAL A 103 0.54 1.46 -8.04
N GLN A 104 1.73 2.03 -7.84
CA GLN A 104 2.68 2.36 -8.90
C GLN A 104 3.95 1.55 -8.70
N VAL A 105 4.26 0.67 -9.65
CA VAL A 105 5.57 0.00 -9.68
C VAL A 105 6.55 0.94 -10.35
N ARG A 106 7.62 1.32 -9.64
CA ARG A 106 8.74 2.08 -10.22
C ARG A 106 9.93 1.16 -10.45
N CYS A 107 10.39 1.10 -11.69
CA CYS A 107 11.67 0.52 -12.05
C CYS A 107 12.79 1.56 -11.92
N TRP A 108 13.99 1.07 -11.64
CA TRP A 108 15.20 1.86 -11.41
C TRP A 108 16.09 1.97 -12.66
N GLU A 109 16.92 3.02 -12.71
CA GLU A 109 18.02 3.18 -13.68
C GLU A 109 19.21 2.27 -13.32
N GLY A 110 19.56 1.33 -14.21
CA GLY A 110 20.85 0.64 -14.17
C GLY A 110 21.94 1.49 -14.84
N LYS A 111 22.99 1.88 -14.10
CA LYS A 111 24.17 2.55 -14.67
C LYS A 111 25.25 1.53 -14.98
N TYR A 112 25.55 1.34 -16.27
CA TYR A 112 26.65 0.50 -16.75
C TYR A 112 27.87 1.34 -17.13
N SER A 113 29.06 0.82 -16.87
CA SER A 113 30.38 1.35 -17.26
C SER A 113 30.68 1.16 -18.76
N GLY A 114 29.71 1.48 -19.64
CA GLY A 114 29.85 1.29 -21.09
C GLY A 114 28.78 1.94 -21.99
N GLY A 115 27.87 2.75 -21.44
CA GLY A 115 26.81 3.41 -22.22
C GLY A 115 25.42 2.81 -21.97
N SER A 116 24.43 3.69 -21.83
CA SER A 116 23.06 3.40 -21.40
C SER A 116 22.24 2.79 -22.53
N LYS A 117 21.86 1.52 -22.40
CA LYS A 117 20.75 0.94 -23.16
C LYS A 117 19.81 0.20 -22.20
N LEU A 118 18.61 0.76 -22.07
CA LEU A 118 17.48 0.18 -21.36
C LEU A 118 16.75 -0.77 -22.30
N LYS A 119 16.68 -2.05 -21.94
CA LYS A 119 15.71 -2.98 -22.48
C LYS A 119 14.72 -3.33 -21.39
N GLU A 120 13.49 -2.93 -21.65
CA GLU A 120 12.29 -3.23 -20.89
C GLU A 120 11.87 -4.67 -21.23
N LEU A 121 11.59 -5.50 -20.23
CA LEU A 121 10.98 -6.82 -20.41
C LEU A 121 9.72 -6.92 -19.55
N LEU A 122 8.65 -7.34 -20.25
CA LEU A 122 7.24 -7.46 -19.88
C LEU A 122 6.96 -8.21 -18.58
#